data_AF-A0A0G0I692-F1
#
_entry.id   AF-A0A0G0I692-F1
#
_cell.length_a   1.000
_cell.length_b   1.000
_cell.length_c   1.000
_cell.angle_alpha   90.00
_cell.angle_beta   90.00
_cell.angle_gamma   90.00
#
_symmetry.space_group_name_H-M   'P 1'
#
loop_
_entity.id
_entity.type
_entity.pdbx_description
1 polymer ?
#
loop_
_entity_poly.entity_id
_entity_poly.type
_entity_poly.pdbx_seq_one_letter_code
_entity_poly.pdbx_strand_id
1 'polypeptide(L)'
;MNFSKGNYFTYVKYTDDIRISKLVEFLIGDTNIKSTDVTLNIPGDCNADGAINLTDFSVLAFWYKKQNPPVCVDINKDNIVDLIDFSILAYYWNA
;
A
#
# COMPACT_ATOMS: atom_id res chain seq x y z
N MET A 1 -0.55 -26.25 -8.99
CA MET A 1 0.08 -26.53 -7.69
C MET A 1 -1.02 -26.58 -6.64
N ASN A 2 -1.10 -27.65 -5.85
CA ASN A 2 -2.03 -27.75 -4.71
C ASN A 2 -1.22 -27.59 -3.43
N PHE A 3 -1.57 -26.60 -2.62
CA PHE A 3 -1.00 -26.43 -1.30
C PHE A 3 -1.78 -27.27 -0.28
N SER A 4 -1.09 -27.87 0.68
CA SER A 4 -1.72 -28.56 1.81
C SER A 4 -2.44 -27.56 2.73
N LYS A 5 -3.32 -28.05 3.60
CA LYS A 5 -3.91 -27.21 4.64
C LYS A 5 -2.83 -26.78 5.63
N GLY A 6 -2.92 -25.54 6.13
CA GLY A 6 -1.99 -24.99 7.10
C GLY A 6 -1.80 -23.48 6.98
N ASN A 7 -0.99 -22.94 7.89
CA ASN A 7 -0.58 -21.54 7.88
C ASN A 7 0.62 -21.36 6.95
N TYR A 8 0.56 -20.33 6.12
CA TYR A 8 1.60 -19.99 5.18
C TYR A 8 2.02 -18.55 5.39
N PHE A 9 3.32 -18.33 5.30
CA PHE A 9 3.92 -17.00 5.26
C PHE A 9 4.50 -16.77 3.88
N THR A 10 4.13 -15.65 3.25
CA THR A 10 4.65 -15.25 1.95
C THR A 10 5.20 -13.84 2.01
N TYR A 11 6.21 -13.58 1.17
CA TYR A 11 6.81 -12.27 0.98
C TYR A 11 7.42 -12.23 -0.44
N VAL A 12 7.53 -11.03 -0.98
CA VAL A 12 8.22 -10.78 -2.26
C VAL A 12 9.67 -10.40 -1.97
N LYS A 13 10.61 -10.95 -2.74
CA LYS A 13 12.00 -10.49 -2.80
C LYS A 13 12.14 -9.51 -3.96
N TYR A 14 12.72 -8.35 -3.70
CA TYR A 14 13.04 -7.39 -4.75
C TYR A 14 14.24 -7.93 -5.55
N THR A 15 14.17 -7.85 -6.88
CA THR A 15 15.27 -8.30 -7.74
C THR A 15 16.49 -7.41 -7.50
N ASP A 16 17.67 -8.01 -7.35
CA ASP A 16 18.94 -7.34 -7.09
C ASP A 16 18.99 -6.46 -5.82
N ASP A 17 18.14 -6.76 -4.82
CA ASP A 17 18.07 -6.02 -3.55
C ASP A 17 17.93 -6.99 -2.37
N ILE A 18 18.42 -6.58 -1.19
CA ILE A 18 18.31 -7.35 0.06
C ILE A 18 16.94 -7.19 0.74
N ARG A 19 16.13 -6.22 0.31
CA ARG A 19 14.81 -5.92 0.87
C ARG A 19 13.81 -7.03 0.55
N ILE A 20 12.88 -7.23 1.49
CA ILE A 20 11.68 -8.07 1.33
C ILE A 20 10.42 -7.22 1.54
N SER A 21 9.29 -7.64 0.96
CA SER A 21 8.00 -7.02 1.25
C SER A 21 7.57 -7.27 2.70
N LYS A 22 6.46 -6.63 3.11
CA LYS A 22 5.73 -7.03 4.31
C LYS A 22 5.41 -8.53 4.22
N LEU A 23 5.61 -9.23 5.33
CA LEU A 23 5.27 -10.64 5.46
C LEU A 23 3.74 -10.76 5.59
N VAL A 24 3.17 -11.60 4.73
CA VAL A 24 1.73 -11.85 4.69
C VAL A 24 1.50 -13.28 5.17
N GLU A 25 0.66 -13.42 6.19
CA GLU A 25 0.18 -14.71 6.66
C GLU A 25 -1.17 -15.02 6.00
N PHE A 26 -1.36 -16.26 5.56
CA PHE A 26 -2.66 -16.76 5.14
C PHE A 26 -2.86 -18.23 5.54
N LEU A 27 -4.11 -18.59 5.83
CA LEU A 27 -4.51 -19.95 6.18
C LEU A 27 -5.17 -20.62 4.97
N ILE A 28 -4.71 -21.83 4.64
CA ILE A 28 -5.42 -22.72 3.72
C ILE A 28 -6.29 -23.67 4.55
N GLY A 29 -7.59 -23.44 4.52
CA GLY A 29 -8.61 -24.21 5.25
C GLY A 29 -9.66 -24.84 4.34
N ASP A 30 -10.74 -25.34 4.95
CA ASP A 30 -11.88 -25.93 4.25
C ASP A 30 -12.82 -24.88 3.63
N THR A 31 -12.76 -23.64 4.12
CA THR A 31 -13.67 -22.57 3.72
C THR A 31 -12.90 -21.29 3.42
N ASN A 32 -13.45 -20.51 2.48
CA ASN A 32 -12.98 -19.16 2.19
C ASN A 32 -13.74 -18.17 3.07
N ILE A 33 -13.01 -17.31 3.77
CA ILE A 33 -13.57 -16.21 4.56
C ILE A 33 -13.36 -14.93 3.77
N LYS A 34 -14.42 -14.14 3.55
CA LYS A 34 -14.27 -12.80 2.97
C LYS A 34 -13.53 -11.91 3.96
N SER A 35 -12.52 -11.19 3.50
CA SER A 35 -11.83 -10.17 4.31
C SER A 35 -12.86 -9.16 4.82
N THR A 36 -13.03 -9.11 6.14
CA THR A 36 -13.84 -8.09 6.83
C THR A 36 -13.04 -6.84 7.15
N ASP A 37 -11.71 -6.90 7.04
CA ASP A 37 -10.86 -5.72 6.94
C ASP A 37 -11.14 -5.09 5.58
N VAL A 38 -12.19 -4.28 5.54
CA VAL A 38 -12.21 -3.11 4.68
C VAL A 38 -11.19 -2.18 5.31
N THR A 39 -9.90 -2.42 5.09
CA THR A 39 -9.00 -1.27 5.03
C THR A 39 -9.64 -0.41 3.95
N LEU A 40 -10.35 0.65 4.36
CA LEU A 40 -10.71 1.73 3.47
C LEU A 40 -9.38 2.11 2.85
N ASN A 41 -9.08 1.58 1.67
CA ASN A 41 -7.85 1.87 0.99
C ASN A 41 -8.09 3.25 0.38
N ILE A 42 -8.05 4.27 1.25
CA ILE A 42 -8.25 5.65 0.87
C ILE A 42 -7.01 6.01 0.05
N PRO A 43 -7.16 6.39 -1.22
CA PRO A 43 -6.01 6.73 -2.04
C PRO A 43 -5.23 7.87 -1.37
N GLY A 44 -3.95 7.61 -1.07
CA GLY A 44 -3.07 8.55 -0.39
C GLY A 44 -2.96 8.38 1.13
N ASP A 45 -3.72 7.50 1.77
CA ASP A 45 -3.57 7.16 3.21
C ASP A 45 -2.34 6.25 3.37
N CYS A 46 -1.17 6.89 3.43
CA CYS A 46 0.10 6.19 3.48
C CYS A 46 0.50 5.76 4.88
N ASN A 47 -0.04 6.40 5.92
CA ASN A 47 0.21 6.05 7.30
C ASN A 47 -0.81 5.02 7.86
N ALA A 48 -1.85 4.70 7.08
CA ALA A 48 -2.91 3.76 7.38
C ALA A 48 -3.71 4.13 8.64
N ASP A 49 -3.93 5.43 8.87
CA ASP A 49 -4.71 5.94 10.00
C ASP A 49 -6.21 6.13 9.70
N GLY A 50 -6.62 5.94 8.45
CA GLY A 50 -8.01 6.07 8.00
C GLY A 50 -8.47 7.50 7.73
N ALA A 51 -7.55 8.47 7.77
CA ALA A 51 -7.77 9.86 7.40
C ALA A 51 -6.75 10.31 6.34
N ILE A 52 -7.10 11.34 5.58
CA ILE A 52 -6.21 12.01 4.64
C ILE A 52 -5.99 13.41 5.16
N ASN A 53 -4.81 13.60 5.75
CA ASN A 53 -4.49 14.82 6.47
C ASN A 53 -3.06 15.31 6.16
N LEU A 54 -2.59 16.28 6.95
CA LEU A 54 -1.26 16.86 6.78
C LEU A 54 -0.13 15.82 6.89
N THR A 55 -0.35 14.74 7.64
CA THR A 55 0.59 13.63 7.77
C THR A 55 0.79 12.94 6.43
N ASP A 56 -0.27 12.55 5.73
CA ASP A 56 -0.18 11.93 4.41
C ASP A 56 0.45 12.87 3.38
N PHE A 57 0.08 14.16 3.44
CA PHE A 57 0.72 15.19 2.63
C PHE A 57 2.23 15.25 2.86
N SER A 58 2.67 15.16 4.13
CA SER A 58 4.10 15.18 4.45
C SER A 58 4.84 13.96 3.89
N VAL A 59 4.20 12.78 3.89
CA VAL A 59 4.75 11.56 3.30
C VAL A 59 4.83 11.69 1.77
N LEU A 60 3.77 12.18 1.12
CA LEU A 60 3.74 12.39 -0.33
C LEU A 60 4.78 13.43 -0.76
N ALA A 61 4.87 14.57 -0.06
CA ALA A 61 5.84 15.62 -0.33
C ALA A 61 7.29 15.14 -0.16
N PHE A 62 7.55 14.25 0.80
CA PHE A 62 8.87 13.63 0.93
C PHE A 62 9.27 12.83 -0.32
N TRP A 63 8.31 12.25 -1.05
CA TRP A 63 8.55 11.43 -2.24
C TRP A 63 8.56 12.20 -3.56
N TYR A 64 8.31 13.51 -3.57
CA TYR A 64 8.26 14.32 -4.78
C TYR A 64 9.49 14.15 -5.67
N LYS A 65 9.27 13.71 -6.91
CA LYS A 65 10.30 13.44 -7.95
C LYS A 65 11.40 12.43 -7.55
N LYS A 66 11.21 11.64 -6.50
CA LYS A 66 12.13 10.54 -6.15
C LYS A 66 11.84 9.31 -7.01
N GLN A 67 12.88 8.52 -7.27
CA GLN A 67 12.77 7.25 -8.00
C GLN A 67 12.21 6.15 -7.10
N ASN A 68 11.49 5.21 -7.72
CA ASN A 68 10.89 4.05 -7.06
C ASN A 68 10.02 4.42 -5.84
N PRO A 69 9.03 5.31 -6.02
CA PRO A 69 8.13 5.68 -4.94
C PRO A 69 7.32 4.48 -4.44
N PRO A 70 6.94 4.44 -3.16
CA PRO A 70 5.94 3.51 -2.66
C PRO A 70 4.61 3.69 -3.40
N VAL A 71 3.87 2.59 -3.61
CA VAL A 71 2.57 2.61 -4.29
C VAL A 71 1.53 3.49 -3.58
N CYS A 72 1.69 3.77 -2.28
CA CYS A 72 0.74 4.61 -1.55
C CYS A 72 0.85 6.12 -1.89
N VAL A 73 2.03 6.59 -2.32
CA VAL A 73 2.27 8.01 -2.68
C VAL A 73 2.17 8.27 -4.18
N ASP A 74 2.34 7.24 -5.01
CA ASP A 74 2.09 7.23 -6.45
C ASP A 74 0.63 6.83 -6.68
N ILE A 75 -0.27 7.78 -6.39
CA ILE A 75 -1.71 7.54 -6.28
C ILE A 75 -2.31 7.26 -7.66
N ASN A 76 -1.78 7.89 -8.71
CA ASN A 76 -2.21 7.67 -10.09
C ASN A 76 -1.53 6.46 -10.78
N LYS A 77 -0.47 5.90 -10.17
CA LYS A 77 0.29 4.71 -10.61
C LYS A 77 1.08 4.92 -11.90
N ASP A 78 1.64 6.11 -12.11
CA ASP A 78 2.49 6.40 -13.26
C ASP A 78 4.01 6.29 -12.97
N ASN A 79 4.36 5.93 -11.73
CA ASN A 79 5.72 5.83 -11.17
C ASN A 79 6.42 7.19 -10.94
N ILE A 80 5.69 8.31 -11.00
CA ILE A 80 6.21 9.66 -10.81
C ILE A 80 5.35 10.38 -9.77
N VAL A 81 5.91 10.62 -8.58
CA VAL A 81 5.20 11.45 -7.59
C VAL A 81 5.30 12.92 -7.98
N ASP A 82 4.19 13.47 -8.49
CA ASP A 82 4.11 14.86 -8.92
C ASP A 82 2.80 15.57 -8.50
N LEU A 83 2.51 16.71 -9.14
CA LEU A 83 1.34 17.54 -8.83
C LEU A 83 0.01 16.79 -9.06
N ILE A 84 -0.02 15.77 -9.91
CA ILE A 84 -1.20 14.93 -10.13
C ILE A 84 -1.49 14.15 -8.85
N ASP A 85 -0.51 13.52 -8.21
CA ASP A 85 -0.73 12.81 -6.94
C ASP A 85 -1.16 13.76 -5.83
N PHE A 86 -0.54 14.95 -5.75
CA PHE A 86 -0.98 15.98 -4.81
C PHE A 86 -2.45 16.37 -5.03
N SER A 87 -2.89 16.48 -6.29
CA SER A 87 -4.28 16.83 -6.60
C SER A 87 -5.26 15.73 -6.19
N ILE A 88 -4.86 14.46 -6.31
CA ILE A 88 -5.67 13.32 -5.88
C ILE A 88 -5.71 13.25 -4.35
N LEU A 89 -4.58 13.43 -3.67
CA LEU A 89 -4.53 13.49 -2.20
C LEU A 89 -5.46 14.60 -1.67
N ALA A 90 -5.40 15.79 -2.26
CA ALA A 90 -6.26 16.91 -1.88
C ALA A 90 -7.75 16.64 -2.13
N TYR A 91 -8.09 15.86 -3.16
CA TYR A 91 -9.47 15.44 -3.42
C TYR A 91 -10.03 14.55 -2.30
N TYR A 92 -9.22 13.65 -1.75
CA TYR A 92 -9.62 12.75 -0.66
C TYR A 92 -9.46 13.36 0.74
N TRP A 93 -9.00 14.61 0.83
CA TRP A 93 -8.78 15.28 2.11
C TRP A 93 -10.06 15.30 2.95
N ASN A 94 -9.97 14.72 4.14
CA ASN A 94 -11.12 14.56 5.05
C ASN A 94 -10.80 14.95 6.50
N ALA A 95 -9.63 15.55 6.72
CA ALA A 95 -9.15 16.06 8.01
C ALA A 95 -9.88 17.32 8.48
#